data_AF-A0A424T2E4-F1
#
_entry.id   AF-A0A424T2E4-F1
#
_cell.length_a   1.000
_cell.length_b   1.000
_cell.length_c   1.000
_cell.angle_alpha   90.00
_cell.angle_beta   90.00
_cell.angle_gamma   90.00
#
_symmetry.space_group_name_H-M   'P 1'
#
loop_
_entity.id
_entity.type
_entity.pdbx_description
1 polymer ?
#
loop_
_entity_poly.entity_id
_entity_poly.type
_entity_poly.pdbx_seq_one_letter_code
_entity_poly.pdbx_strand_id
1 'polypeptide(L)'
;MDILDEAEALGLKVCMGLDIARERHGFDYDDAKAVAAQNDQMMIDVMRLKGHPALLMWGLGNELNLRATNNAVWDAIEDLASRIKEVDPNHPVTTMLAGIDKPTVTAIAERAPSLDFLSFQIYGEIDRLPETLNSAGYDGPYQITEWGPTGHWESPETSWQRPFEPSSTQKASDISRRYQEVILADSKRCLGAYLFLWGQKQERTPTWYGVFLASGERTESVDVMEHAWTGEWPTHRAPQIQSLRLNNACAPDDVIGKVNDLLQANVYIKYTDHCTVSWRVREEVTLDLQSDGGDFEPTPPTVASNLDTQNTAFEFSLSAPGHYRLFCQVDTPHQSSAVANIPFSIDSAPTWRQKFLHLFRRKLV
;
A
#
# COMPACT_ATOMS: atom_id res chain seq x y z
N MET A 1 21.13 19.36 -4.40
CA MET A 1 21.19 18.88 -3.02
C MET A 1 20.92 17.40 -3.11
N ASP A 2 21.88 16.57 -2.71
CA ASP A 2 21.73 15.12 -2.71
C ASP A 2 20.64 14.73 -1.69
N ILE A 3 19.89 13.65 -1.90
CA ILE A 3 18.85 13.19 -0.97
C ILE A 3 19.42 12.91 0.43
N LEU A 4 20.69 12.50 0.48
CA LEU A 4 21.40 12.28 1.73
C LEU A 4 21.75 13.59 2.45
N ASP A 5 22.03 14.68 1.74
CA ASP A 5 22.25 16.00 2.34
C ASP A 5 20.96 16.49 3.02
N GLU A 6 19.81 16.27 2.37
CA GLU A 6 18.50 16.61 2.92
C GLU A 6 18.16 15.77 4.14
N ALA A 7 18.41 14.46 4.07
CA ALA A 7 18.25 13.57 5.22
C ALA A 7 19.13 14.02 6.40
N GLU A 8 20.39 14.36 6.17
CA GLU A 8 21.29 14.87 7.21
C GLU A 8 20.74 16.17 7.83
N ALA A 9 20.31 17.12 7.01
CA ALA A 9 19.76 18.39 7.47
C ALA A 9 18.50 18.21 8.34
N LEU A 10 17.74 17.13 8.10
CA LEU A 10 16.55 16.75 8.86
C LEU A 10 16.85 15.81 10.04
N GLY A 11 18.11 15.41 10.25
CA GLY A 11 18.50 14.45 11.29
C GLY A 11 18.04 13.01 11.01
N LEU A 12 17.74 12.71 9.75
CA LEU A 12 17.30 11.39 9.28
C LEU A 12 18.48 10.51 8.84
N LYS A 13 18.21 9.22 8.83
CA LYS A 13 19.11 8.16 8.40
C LYS A 13 18.50 7.40 7.23
N VAL A 14 19.31 6.95 6.29
CA VAL A 14 18.85 6.41 5.00
C VAL A 14 19.36 4.99 4.79
N CYS A 15 18.44 4.05 4.55
CA CYS A 15 18.74 2.79 3.86
C CYS A 15 18.81 3.10 2.37
N MET A 16 20.02 3.14 1.80
CA MET A 16 20.22 3.51 0.40
C MET A 16 19.98 2.29 -0.50
N GLY A 17 18.88 2.32 -1.24
CA GLY A 17 18.53 1.28 -2.22
C GLY A 17 19.41 1.38 -3.46
N LEU A 18 19.97 0.25 -3.88
CA LEU A 18 20.63 0.07 -5.17
C LEU A 18 19.67 -0.65 -6.13
N ASP A 19 19.36 -0.03 -7.27
CA ASP A 19 18.36 -0.54 -8.22
C ASP A 19 18.92 -1.71 -9.05
N ILE A 20 18.83 -2.89 -8.45
CA ILE A 20 19.18 -4.17 -9.07
C ILE A 20 18.01 -4.63 -9.94
N ALA A 21 18.30 -5.00 -11.18
CA ALA A 21 17.28 -5.37 -12.15
C ALA A 21 16.53 -6.64 -11.74
N ARG A 22 15.24 -6.71 -12.07
CA ARG A 22 14.36 -7.82 -11.68
C ARG A 22 14.17 -8.79 -12.84
N GLU A 23 14.18 -10.10 -12.56
CA GLU A 23 13.89 -11.14 -13.57
C GLU A 23 12.50 -10.93 -14.18
N ARG A 24 11.51 -10.52 -13.39
CA ARG A 24 10.15 -10.23 -13.85
C ARG A 24 10.07 -9.13 -14.92
N HIS A 25 11.12 -8.31 -15.06
CA HIS A 25 11.26 -7.27 -16.10
C HIS A 25 12.17 -7.72 -17.26
N GLY A 26 12.58 -8.98 -17.29
CA GLY A 26 13.36 -9.59 -18.38
C GLY A 26 14.87 -9.60 -18.18
N PHE A 27 15.38 -9.29 -16.99
CA PHE A 27 16.82 -9.41 -16.71
C PHE A 27 17.23 -10.88 -16.58
N ASP A 28 18.25 -11.30 -17.32
CA ASP A 28 18.76 -12.67 -17.32
C ASP A 28 19.97 -12.78 -16.39
N TYR A 29 19.78 -13.43 -15.24
CA TYR A 29 20.85 -13.67 -14.27
C TYR A 29 21.86 -14.75 -14.68
N ASP A 30 21.62 -15.46 -15.80
CA ASP A 30 22.60 -16.37 -16.38
C ASP A 30 23.59 -15.64 -17.32
N ASP A 31 23.31 -14.39 -17.71
CA ASP A 31 24.25 -13.53 -18.43
C ASP A 31 25.25 -12.88 -17.45
N ALA A 32 26.35 -13.61 -17.19
CA ALA A 32 27.42 -13.16 -16.30
C ALA A 32 28.02 -11.79 -16.68
N LYS A 33 27.99 -11.38 -17.96
CA LYS A 33 28.49 -10.06 -18.37
C LYS A 33 27.50 -8.96 -18.00
N ALA A 34 26.21 -9.20 -18.20
CA ALA A 34 25.16 -8.27 -17.81
C ALA A 34 25.15 -8.08 -16.28
N VAL A 35 25.25 -9.19 -15.52
CA VAL A 35 25.35 -9.17 -14.06
C VAL A 35 26.57 -8.35 -13.59
N ALA A 36 27.76 -8.64 -14.13
CA ALA A 36 28.98 -7.92 -13.76
C ALA A 36 28.87 -6.41 -14.08
N ALA A 37 28.35 -6.06 -15.25
CA ALA A 37 28.17 -4.65 -15.64
C ALA A 37 27.21 -3.90 -14.72
N GLN A 38 26.12 -4.55 -14.28
CA GLN A 38 25.20 -3.99 -13.29
C GLN A 38 25.88 -3.75 -11.95
N ASN A 39 26.58 -4.75 -11.41
CA ASN A 39 27.26 -4.62 -10.12
C ASN A 39 28.37 -3.55 -10.16
N ASP A 40 29.12 -3.46 -11.26
CA ASP A 40 30.10 -2.39 -11.49
C ASP A 40 29.45 -1.00 -11.49
N GLN A 41 28.27 -0.87 -12.11
CA GLN A 41 27.52 0.38 -12.10
C GLN A 41 27.04 0.76 -10.68
N MET A 42 26.57 -0.21 -9.89
CA MET A 42 26.16 0.03 -8.50
C MET A 42 27.33 0.47 -7.61
N MET A 43 28.53 -0.07 -7.84
CA MET A 43 29.73 0.30 -7.07
C MET A 43 30.15 1.77 -7.28
N ILE A 44 29.73 2.42 -8.37
CA ILE A 44 29.96 3.86 -8.57
C ILE A 44 29.22 4.66 -7.49
N ASP A 45 27.96 4.32 -7.21
CA ASP A 45 27.18 4.98 -6.17
C ASP A 45 27.68 4.63 -4.76
N VAL A 46 28.10 3.38 -4.53
CA VAL A 46 28.72 2.96 -3.28
C VAL A 46 29.95 3.80 -2.97
N MET A 47 30.88 3.91 -3.92
CA MET A 47 32.11 4.68 -3.73
C MET A 47 31.85 6.17 -3.51
N ARG A 48 30.80 6.71 -4.13
CA ARG A 48 30.37 8.10 -3.99
C ARG A 48 29.75 8.39 -2.62
N LEU A 49 28.95 7.47 -2.08
CA LEU A 49 28.05 7.74 -0.94
C LEU A 49 28.46 7.09 0.38
N LYS A 50 29.35 6.08 0.39
CA LYS A 50 29.75 5.34 1.61
C LYS A 50 30.24 6.17 2.79
N GLY A 51 30.72 7.39 2.53
CA GLY A 51 31.21 8.30 3.57
C GLY A 51 30.15 9.27 4.10
N HIS A 52 28.93 9.23 3.58
CA HIS A 52 27.91 10.23 3.90
C HIS A 52 27.33 9.99 5.30
N PRO A 53 27.28 11.01 6.19
CA PRO A 53 26.83 10.83 7.57
C PRO A 53 25.36 10.40 7.71
N ALA A 54 24.49 10.74 6.76
CA ALA A 54 23.10 10.25 6.73
C ALA A 54 22.94 8.78 6.28
N LEU A 55 23.95 8.15 5.68
CA LEU A 55 23.86 6.75 5.30
C LEU A 55 23.75 5.86 6.54
N LEU A 56 22.84 4.90 6.52
CA LEU A 56 22.62 3.93 7.59
C LEU A 56 23.05 2.53 7.16
N MET A 57 22.68 2.13 5.95
CA MET A 57 22.83 0.78 5.42
C MET A 57 22.59 0.78 3.90
N TRP A 58 22.98 -0.30 3.24
CA TRP A 58 22.77 -0.56 1.82
C TRP A 58 21.66 -1.59 1.61
N GLY A 59 20.67 -1.24 0.79
CA GLY A 59 19.59 -2.14 0.36
C GLY A 59 19.81 -2.62 -1.07
N LEU A 60 20.10 -3.90 -1.26
CA LEU A 60 20.43 -4.49 -2.55
C LEU A 60 19.17 -4.99 -3.26
N GLY A 61 18.67 -4.20 -4.22
CA GLY A 61 17.48 -4.52 -4.99
C GLY A 61 16.19 -4.45 -4.18
N ASN A 62 15.07 -4.57 -4.90
CA ASN A 62 13.74 -4.59 -4.31
C ASN A 62 12.90 -5.67 -4.99
N GLU A 63 12.35 -6.57 -4.17
CA GLU A 63 11.47 -7.68 -4.57
C GLU A 63 12.08 -8.58 -5.65
N LEU A 64 13.37 -8.91 -5.53
CA LEU A 64 14.06 -9.75 -6.51
C LEU A 64 13.47 -11.18 -6.58
N ASN A 65 12.77 -11.62 -5.53
CA ASN A 65 12.05 -12.89 -5.47
C ASN A 65 10.62 -12.83 -6.07
N LEU A 66 10.06 -11.64 -6.34
CA LEU A 66 8.69 -11.53 -6.82
C LEU A 66 8.57 -12.03 -8.27
N ARG A 67 7.84 -13.14 -8.45
CA ARG A 67 7.63 -13.81 -9.75
C ARG A 67 8.95 -14.19 -10.43
N ALA A 68 9.97 -14.48 -9.64
CA ALA A 68 11.30 -14.90 -10.08
C ALA A 68 11.49 -16.41 -9.87
N THR A 69 12.33 -17.01 -10.71
CA THR A 69 12.70 -18.44 -10.65
C THR A 69 14.20 -18.66 -10.73
N ASN A 70 14.98 -17.69 -11.22
CA ASN A 70 16.41 -17.81 -11.35
C ASN A 70 17.13 -17.47 -10.04
N ASN A 71 17.63 -18.49 -9.33
CA ASN A 71 18.38 -18.33 -8.08
C ASN A 71 19.78 -17.71 -8.27
N ALA A 72 20.30 -17.56 -9.49
CA ALA A 72 21.57 -16.87 -9.75
C ALA A 72 21.51 -15.37 -9.37
N VAL A 73 20.32 -14.81 -9.17
CA VAL A 73 20.15 -13.49 -8.55
C VAL A 73 20.86 -13.39 -7.20
N TRP A 74 20.84 -14.45 -6.39
CA TRP A 74 21.48 -14.42 -5.08
C TRP A 74 23.01 -14.48 -5.18
N ASP A 75 23.56 -15.11 -6.22
CA ASP A 75 25.00 -15.06 -6.49
C ASP A 75 25.42 -13.64 -6.90
N ALA A 76 24.58 -12.94 -7.66
CA ALA A 76 24.80 -11.53 -8.01
C ALA A 76 24.72 -10.60 -6.78
N ILE A 77 23.80 -10.87 -5.85
CA ILE A 77 23.70 -10.18 -4.56
C ILE A 77 24.96 -10.39 -3.73
N GLU A 78 25.51 -11.61 -3.68
CA GLU A 78 26.73 -11.91 -2.94
C GLU A 78 27.96 -11.18 -3.49
N ASP A 79 28.13 -11.17 -4.82
CA ASP A 79 29.22 -10.43 -5.46
C ASP A 79 29.17 -8.94 -5.06
N LEU A 80 27.98 -8.33 -5.14
CA LEU A 80 27.83 -6.93 -4.77
C LEU A 80 28.02 -6.70 -3.26
N ALA A 81 27.42 -7.53 -2.40
CA ALA A 81 27.50 -7.40 -0.95
C ALA A 81 28.95 -7.52 -0.45
N SER A 82 29.70 -8.51 -0.93
CA SER A 82 31.10 -8.69 -0.56
C SER A 82 31.97 -7.50 -0.99
N ARG A 83 31.80 -7.01 -2.22
CA ARG A 83 32.50 -5.81 -2.74
C ARG A 83 32.18 -4.54 -1.94
N ILE A 84 30.92 -4.37 -1.51
CA ILE A 84 30.52 -3.23 -0.66
C ILE A 84 31.26 -3.33 0.68
N LYS A 85 31.23 -4.49 1.35
CA LYS A 85 31.86 -4.68 2.67
C LYS A 85 33.38 -4.49 2.66
N GLU A 86 34.04 -4.75 1.54
CA GLU A 86 35.47 -4.47 1.37
C GLU A 86 35.79 -2.98 1.41
N VAL A 87 34.91 -2.13 0.84
CA VAL A 87 35.18 -0.69 0.70
C VAL A 87 34.45 0.17 1.73
N ASP A 88 33.39 -0.36 2.34
CA ASP A 88 32.53 0.29 3.34
C ASP A 88 32.22 -0.68 4.50
N PRO A 89 33.13 -0.83 5.47
CA PRO A 89 32.93 -1.72 6.61
C PRO A 89 32.00 -1.14 7.69
N ASN A 90 31.50 0.09 7.52
CA ASN A 90 30.74 0.80 8.56
C ASN A 90 29.22 0.62 8.42
N HIS A 91 28.73 0.33 7.21
CA HIS A 91 27.30 0.27 6.92
C HIS A 91 26.87 -1.18 6.62
N PRO A 92 25.84 -1.70 7.30
CA PRO A 92 25.29 -3.02 6.99
C PRO A 92 24.73 -3.12 5.56
N VAL A 93 24.65 -4.34 5.06
CA VAL A 93 24.11 -4.68 3.74
C VAL A 93 22.95 -5.66 3.88
N THR A 94 21.81 -5.35 3.26
CA THR A 94 20.58 -6.17 3.25
C THR A 94 20.01 -6.27 1.83
N THR A 95 18.99 -7.09 1.62
CA THR A 95 18.16 -7.13 0.40
C THR A 95 16.68 -7.10 0.79
N MET A 96 15.82 -6.47 -0.03
CA MET A 96 14.39 -6.33 0.25
C MET A 96 13.57 -7.37 -0.51
N LEU A 97 12.92 -8.28 0.20
CA LEU A 97 12.10 -9.37 -0.36
C LEU A 97 10.62 -9.00 -0.43
N ALA A 98 9.91 -9.50 -1.44
CA ALA A 98 8.45 -9.54 -1.45
C ALA A 98 7.97 -10.70 -0.56
N GLY A 99 7.52 -10.39 0.66
CA GLY A 99 7.28 -11.40 1.69
C GLY A 99 8.54 -12.15 2.12
N ILE A 100 8.37 -13.21 2.91
CA ILE A 100 9.47 -14.09 3.31
C ILE A 100 8.99 -15.55 3.31
N ASP A 101 9.74 -16.41 2.65
CA ASP A 101 9.43 -17.83 2.50
C ASP A 101 10.68 -18.70 2.64
N LYS A 102 10.46 -19.98 2.94
CA LYS A 102 11.53 -20.94 3.23
C LYS A 102 12.46 -21.19 2.03
N PRO A 103 11.96 -21.46 0.80
CA PRO A 103 12.82 -21.56 -0.38
C PRO A 103 13.74 -20.35 -0.55
N THR A 104 13.22 -19.14 -0.48
CA THR A 104 14.00 -17.90 -0.64
C THR A 104 15.05 -17.75 0.46
N VAL A 105 14.68 -17.93 1.73
CA VAL A 105 15.62 -17.86 2.86
C VAL A 105 16.74 -18.90 2.73
N THR A 106 16.40 -20.13 2.31
CA THR A 106 17.38 -21.20 2.13
C THR A 106 18.37 -20.85 1.01
N ALA A 107 17.88 -20.35 -0.13
CA ALA A 107 18.73 -19.96 -1.25
C ALA A 107 19.67 -18.81 -0.90
N ILE A 108 19.18 -17.79 -0.19
CA ILE A 108 19.99 -16.65 0.25
C ILE A 108 21.06 -17.09 1.26
N ALA A 109 20.71 -17.94 2.22
CA ALA A 109 21.68 -18.44 3.21
C ALA A 109 22.82 -19.24 2.56
N GLU A 110 22.56 -19.94 1.45
CA GLU A 110 23.57 -20.68 0.69
C GLU A 110 24.41 -19.76 -0.21
N ARG A 111 23.76 -18.79 -0.86
CA ARG A 111 24.34 -18.06 -2.01
C ARG A 111 24.83 -16.65 -1.69
N ALA A 112 24.23 -15.98 -0.70
CA ALA A 112 24.56 -14.62 -0.29
C ALA A 112 24.86 -14.48 1.21
N PRO A 113 25.85 -15.23 1.74
CA PRO A 113 26.21 -15.19 3.16
C PRO A 113 26.82 -13.86 3.62
N SER A 114 27.20 -12.95 2.70
CA SER A 114 27.74 -11.64 3.07
C SER A 114 26.67 -10.63 3.49
N LEU A 115 25.37 -10.89 3.26
CA LEU A 115 24.29 -10.07 3.79
C LEU A 115 24.29 -10.10 5.32
N ASP A 116 24.13 -8.94 5.95
CA ASP A 116 24.14 -8.84 7.42
C ASP A 116 22.79 -9.25 8.03
N PHE A 117 21.70 -9.04 7.30
CA PHE A 117 20.33 -9.43 7.67
C PHE A 117 19.41 -9.42 6.44
N LEU A 118 18.16 -9.87 6.62
CA LEU A 118 17.12 -9.81 5.59
C LEU A 118 16.13 -8.68 5.85
N SER A 119 15.74 -8.00 4.79
CA SER A 119 14.62 -7.08 4.79
C SER A 119 13.48 -7.65 3.96
N PHE A 120 12.24 -7.38 4.34
CA PHE A 120 11.09 -7.83 3.57
C PHE A 120 9.89 -6.91 3.72
N GLN A 121 9.00 -6.99 2.74
CA GLN A 121 7.73 -6.31 2.72
C GLN A 121 6.63 -7.23 3.25
N ILE A 122 5.78 -6.73 4.13
CA ILE A 122 4.65 -7.48 4.67
C ILE A 122 3.49 -6.55 5.06
N TYR A 123 2.29 -6.86 4.58
CA TYR A 123 1.10 -6.01 4.75
C TYR A 123 0.13 -6.63 5.76
N GLY A 124 -1.06 -7.10 5.35
CA GLY A 124 -2.04 -7.65 6.28
C GLY A 124 -1.54 -8.87 7.05
N GLU A 125 -0.75 -9.73 6.40
CA GLU A 125 -0.11 -10.88 7.01
C GLU A 125 0.91 -10.55 8.12
N ILE A 126 1.27 -9.28 8.34
CA ILE A 126 2.13 -8.87 9.45
C ILE A 126 1.56 -9.30 10.80
N ASP A 127 0.23 -9.44 10.88
CA ASP A 127 -0.47 -9.94 12.06
C ASP A 127 -0.07 -11.38 12.45
N ARG A 128 0.62 -12.11 11.54
CA ARG A 128 1.16 -13.46 11.73
C ARG A 128 2.67 -13.54 11.53
N LEU A 129 3.38 -12.40 11.66
CA LEU A 129 4.80 -12.33 11.37
C LEU A 129 5.64 -13.37 12.14
N PRO A 130 5.43 -13.62 13.45
CA PRO A 130 6.18 -14.66 14.17
C PRO A 130 6.03 -16.05 13.55
N GLU A 131 4.82 -16.44 13.16
CA GLU A 131 4.56 -17.71 12.48
C GLU A 131 5.20 -17.77 11.09
N THR A 132 5.14 -16.67 10.34
CA THR A 132 5.75 -16.55 9.01
C THR A 132 7.27 -16.72 9.08
N LEU A 133 7.95 -16.04 10.01
CA LEU A 133 9.40 -16.18 10.21
C LEU A 133 9.79 -17.61 10.61
N ASN A 134 9.04 -18.23 11.54
CA ASN A 134 9.25 -19.62 11.93
C ASN A 134 9.07 -20.59 10.76
N SER A 135 8.06 -20.37 9.92
CA SER A 135 7.77 -21.20 8.75
C SER A 135 8.84 -21.04 7.67
N ALA A 136 9.36 -19.82 7.49
CA ALA A 136 10.49 -19.53 6.61
C ALA A 136 11.82 -20.11 7.14
N GLY A 137 11.90 -20.43 8.43
CA GLY A 137 13.12 -20.91 9.07
C GLY A 137 14.16 -19.81 9.27
N TYR A 138 13.72 -18.56 9.42
CA TYR A 138 14.59 -17.41 9.61
C TYR A 138 14.59 -16.92 11.06
N ASP A 139 15.76 -16.92 11.71
CA ASP A 139 15.93 -16.48 13.09
C ASP A 139 16.97 -15.34 13.25
N GLY A 140 17.43 -14.78 12.13
CA GLY A 140 18.34 -13.64 12.12
C GLY A 140 17.66 -12.30 12.43
N PRO A 141 18.43 -11.22 12.58
CA PRO A 141 17.89 -9.86 12.60
C PRO A 141 17.11 -9.57 11.31
N TYR A 142 16.14 -8.68 11.33
CA TYR A 142 15.41 -8.29 10.12
C TYR A 142 14.92 -6.86 10.17
N GLN A 143 14.55 -6.31 9.01
CA GLN A 143 13.86 -5.03 8.91
C GLN A 143 12.60 -5.19 8.05
N ILE A 144 11.53 -4.52 8.43
CA ILE A 144 10.30 -4.50 7.63
C ILE A 144 10.34 -3.29 6.71
N THR A 145 10.72 -3.50 5.45
CA THR A 145 10.97 -2.40 4.51
C THR A 145 9.74 -1.82 3.87
N GLU A 146 8.63 -2.54 3.88
CA GLU A 146 7.30 -1.98 3.64
C GLU A 146 6.27 -2.71 4.52
N TRP A 147 5.45 -1.94 5.20
CA TRP A 147 4.26 -2.39 5.91
C TRP A 147 3.25 -1.25 5.93
N GLY A 148 1.98 -1.53 6.20
CA GLY A 148 0.98 -0.46 6.25
C GLY A 148 -0.43 -1.00 6.41
N PRO A 149 -1.43 -0.40 5.76
CA PRO A 149 -2.77 -0.94 5.78
C PRO A 149 -2.84 -2.27 5.04
N THR A 150 -3.93 -3.01 5.25
CA THR A 150 -4.18 -4.31 4.60
C THR A 150 -4.15 -4.18 3.07
N GLY A 151 -3.44 -5.12 2.41
CA GLY A 151 -3.33 -5.17 0.96
C GLY A 151 -4.67 -5.39 0.28
N HIS A 152 -4.82 -4.87 -0.94
CA HIS A 152 -6.06 -5.06 -1.69
C HIS A 152 -6.36 -6.53 -2.02
N TRP A 153 -5.34 -7.37 -2.16
CA TRP A 153 -5.47 -8.82 -2.38
C TRP A 153 -5.88 -9.59 -1.12
N GLU A 154 -5.83 -8.96 0.06
CA GLU A 154 -6.23 -9.55 1.34
C GLU A 154 -7.62 -9.08 1.78
N SER A 155 -8.18 -8.11 1.06
CA SER A 155 -9.46 -7.49 1.40
C SER A 155 -10.63 -8.31 0.85
N PRO A 156 -11.78 -8.34 1.54
CA PRO A 156 -13.01 -8.89 0.98
C PRO A 156 -13.33 -8.23 -0.36
N GLU A 157 -13.96 -8.96 -1.27
CA GLU A 157 -14.34 -8.46 -2.59
C GLU A 157 -15.86 -8.48 -2.76
N THR A 158 -16.37 -7.58 -3.61
CA THR A 158 -17.73 -7.64 -4.12
C THR A 158 -17.96 -8.88 -4.97
N SER A 159 -19.22 -9.22 -5.27
CA SER A 159 -19.52 -10.31 -6.23
C SER A 159 -18.97 -10.10 -7.66
N TRP A 160 -18.52 -8.88 -7.97
CA TRP A 160 -17.86 -8.52 -9.24
C TRP A 160 -16.35 -8.19 -9.07
N GLN A 161 -15.71 -8.78 -8.05
CA GLN A 161 -14.25 -8.79 -7.86
C GLN A 161 -13.64 -7.39 -7.67
N ARG A 162 -14.32 -6.53 -6.89
CA ARG A 162 -13.75 -5.25 -6.46
C ARG A 162 -13.43 -5.31 -4.97
N PRO A 163 -12.19 -5.06 -4.56
CA PRO A 163 -11.81 -5.17 -3.16
C PRO A 163 -12.41 -4.00 -2.36
N PHE A 164 -12.95 -4.30 -1.19
CA PHE A 164 -13.42 -3.30 -0.24
C PHE A 164 -12.23 -2.63 0.43
N GLU A 165 -12.16 -1.30 0.35
CA GLU A 165 -11.08 -0.55 0.97
C GLU A 165 -11.47 -0.16 2.40
N PRO A 166 -10.61 -0.40 3.41
CA PRO A 166 -10.85 0.10 4.76
C PRO A 166 -10.89 1.64 4.80
N SER A 167 -11.67 2.22 5.71
CA SER A 167 -11.64 3.66 5.95
C SER A 167 -10.29 4.10 6.53
N SER A 168 -9.94 5.38 6.42
CA SER A 168 -8.74 5.93 7.05
C SER A 168 -8.69 5.68 8.56
N THR A 169 -9.85 5.62 9.23
CA THR A 169 -9.94 5.29 10.66
C THR A 169 -9.63 3.82 10.93
N GLN A 170 -10.11 2.90 10.09
CA GLN A 170 -9.75 1.48 10.19
C GLN A 170 -8.25 1.27 9.92
N LYS A 171 -7.71 1.92 8.87
CA LYS A 171 -6.28 1.88 8.54
C LYS A 171 -5.41 2.37 9.69
N ALA A 172 -5.76 3.50 10.30
CA ALA A 172 -5.01 4.03 11.44
C ALA A 172 -5.04 3.09 12.66
N SER A 173 -6.19 2.45 12.91
CA SER A 173 -6.32 1.42 13.95
C SER A 173 -5.41 0.22 13.69
N ASP A 174 -5.40 -0.29 12.46
CA ASP A 174 -4.54 -1.41 12.06
C ASP A 174 -3.06 -1.05 12.15
N ILE A 175 -2.66 0.12 11.64
CA ILE A 175 -1.28 0.61 11.69
C ILE A 175 -0.81 0.73 13.15
N SER A 176 -1.59 1.36 14.02
CA SER A 176 -1.27 1.51 15.44
C SER A 176 -1.07 0.15 16.12
N ARG A 177 -2.01 -0.78 15.90
CA ARG A 177 -1.96 -2.13 16.45
C ARG A 177 -0.73 -2.90 15.95
N ARG A 178 -0.50 -2.93 14.63
CA ARG A 178 0.63 -3.63 13.99
C ARG A 178 1.97 -3.11 14.50
N TYR A 179 2.10 -1.78 14.64
CA TYR A 179 3.32 -1.19 15.19
C TYR A 179 3.58 -1.63 16.63
N GLN A 180 2.57 -1.55 17.49
CA GLN A 180 2.71 -1.86 18.92
C GLN A 180 2.85 -3.36 19.20
N GLU A 181 1.97 -4.18 18.62
CA GLU A 181 1.82 -5.59 18.98
C GLU A 181 2.74 -6.52 18.17
N VAL A 182 3.25 -6.06 17.02
CA VAL A 182 4.13 -6.88 16.16
C VAL A 182 5.53 -6.27 16.08
N ILE A 183 5.65 -5.03 15.60
CA ILE A 183 6.96 -4.45 15.29
C ILE A 183 7.76 -4.17 16.56
N LEU A 184 7.18 -3.46 17.52
CA LEU A 184 7.84 -3.18 18.79
C LEU A 184 7.95 -4.40 19.71
N ALA A 185 7.13 -5.44 19.49
CA ALA A 185 7.12 -6.64 20.31
C ALA A 185 8.37 -7.52 20.09
N ASP A 186 8.94 -7.56 18.88
CA ASP A 186 10.22 -8.24 18.63
C ASP A 186 11.41 -7.29 18.75
N SER A 187 11.66 -6.82 19.97
CA SER A 187 12.77 -5.91 20.28
C SER A 187 14.16 -6.55 20.15
N LYS A 188 14.25 -7.85 19.82
CA LYS A 188 15.52 -8.59 19.75
C LYS A 188 16.02 -8.73 18.31
N ARG A 189 15.12 -8.98 17.37
CA ARG A 189 15.47 -9.25 15.96
C ARG A 189 14.98 -8.16 15.02
N CYS A 190 13.85 -7.50 15.31
CA CYS A 190 13.33 -6.43 14.46
C CYS A 190 14.17 -5.16 14.63
N LEU A 191 14.91 -4.79 13.59
CA LEU A 191 15.79 -3.61 13.56
C LEU A 191 15.04 -2.30 13.26
N GLY A 192 13.78 -2.40 12.84
CA GLY A 192 12.92 -1.26 12.52
C GLY A 192 12.00 -1.54 11.35
N ALA A 193 11.25 -0.51 10.94
CA ALA A 193 10.29 -0.63 9.86
C ALA A 193 10.05 0.71 9.12
N TYR A 194 9.72 0.64 7.84
CA TYR A 194 9.32 1.78 7.01
C TYR A 194 7.84 1.69 6.63
N LEU A 195 7.03 2.65 7.09
CA LEU A 195 5.60 2.68 6.79
C LEU A 195 5.36 3.06 5.32
N PHE A 196 4.60 2.22 4.63
CA PHE A 196 4.17 2.40 3.26
C PHE A 196 2.66 2.68 3.19
N LEU A 197 2.19 3.67 2.43
CA LEU A 197 2.96 4.64 1.65
C LEU A 197 2.99 5.99 2.39
N TRP A 198 4.18 6.44 2.78
CA TRP A 198 4.39 7.80 3.31
C TRP A 198 4.28 8.86 2.19
N GLY A 199 3.04 9.13 1.78
CA GLY A 199 2.72 10.01 0.67
C GLY A 199 1.38 9.66 0.07
N GLN A 200 1.23 9.85 -1.24
CA GLN A 200 0.04 9.48 -2.00
C GLN A 200 0.42 8.89 -3.35
N LYS A 201 -0.31 7.86 -3.76
CA LYS A 201 -0.20 7.21 -5.07
C LYS A 201 -1.55 6.58 -5.44
N GLN A 202 -1.86 6.56 -6.74
CA GLN A 202 -2.95 5.73 -7.26
C GLN A 202 -2.51 4.26 -7.25
N GLU A 203 -3.21 3.43 -6.47
CA GLU A 203 -2.99 1.99 -6.44
C GLU A 203 -4.28 1.28 -6.04
N ARG A 204 -4.99 0.72 -7.02
CA ARG A 204 -6.43 0.37 -6.99
C ARG A 204 -7.35 1.58 -6.79
N THR A 205 -7.06 2.40 -5.80
CA THR A 205 -7.76 3.65 -5.51
C THR A 205 -6.74 4.75 -5.16
N PRO A 206 -7.15 6.03 -5.22
CA PRO A 206 -6.24 7.12 -4.83
C PRO A 206 -5.97 7.18 -3.32
N THR A 207 -6.63 6.35 -2.52
CA THR A 207 -6.61 6.41 -1.05
C THR A 207 -6.10 5.13 -0.39
N TRP A 208 -5.75 4.07 -1.14
CA TRP A 208 -5.52 2.74 -0.56
C TRP A 208 -4.38 2.73 0.46
N TYR A 209 -3.15 3.02 0.01
CA TYR A 209 -1.95 2.89 0.84
C TYR A 209 -1.42 4.22 1.37
N GLY A 210 -1.75 5.33 0.70
CA GLY A 210 -1.26 6.66 1.06
C GLY A 210 -1.74 7.10 2.45
N VAL A 211 -0.82 7.51 3.31
CA VAL A 211 -1.15 8.15 4.60
C VAL A 211 -1.44 9.64 4.46
N PHE A 212 -1.12 10.22 3.30
CA PHE A 212 -1.52 11.56 2.86
C PHE A 212 -2.47 11.48 1.66
N LEU A 213 -3.32 12.51 1.52
CA LEU A 213 -4.12 12.70 0.32
C LEU A 213 -3.34 13.47 -0.75
N ALA A 214 -3.83 13.46 -1.99
CA ALA A 214 -3.15 14.09 -3.13
C ALA A 214 -2.99 15.61 -2.97
N SER A 215 -3.87 16.24 -2.18
CA SER A 215 -3.82 17.66 -1.81
C SER A 215 -2.92 17.95 -0.60
N GLY A 216 -2.31 16.93 0.00
CA GLY A 216 -1.33 17.05 1.09
C GLY A 216 -1.90 16.91 2.49
N GLU A 217 -3.22 16.75 2.66
CA GLU A 217 -3.81 16.53 3.97
C GLU A 217 -3.35 15.18 4.54
N ARG A 218 -2.96 15.18 5.81
CA ARG A 218 -2.63 13.95 6.53
C ARG A 218 -3.89 13.20 6.97
N THR A 219 -3.82 11.89 6.97
CA THR A 219 -4.87 11.04 7.57
C THR A 219 -4.55 10.71 9.03
N GLU A 220 -5.50 10.09 9.73
CA GLU A 220 -5.29 9.58 11.10
C GLU A 220 -4.11 8.60 11.19
N SER A 221 -3.69 7.98 10.08
CA SER A 221 -2.49 7.13 10.04
C SER A 221 -1.21 7.90 10.37
N VAL A 222 -1.13 9.20 10.01
CA VAL A 222 0.01 10.04 10.40
C VAL A 222 -0.05 10.35 11.89
N ASP A 223 -1.23 10.64 12.43
CA ASP A 223 -1.40 10.93 13.86
C ASP A 223 -0.95 9.77 14.76
N VAL A 224 -1.31 8.54 14.38
CA VAL A 224 -0.92 7.36 15.17
C VAL A 224 0.57 7.12 15.13
N MET A 225 1.23 7.42 14.00
CA MET A 225 2.68 7.30 13.89
C MET A 225 3.41 8.44 14.61
N GLU A 226 2.90 9.67 14.56
CA GLU A 226 3.45 10.79 15.33
C GLU A 226 3.45 10.43 16.83
N HIS A 227 2.33 9.92 17.34
CA HIS A 227 2.26 9.46 18.73
C HIS A 227 3.15 8.25 19.00
N ALA A 228 3.21 7.27 18.11
CA ALA A 228 4.04 6.09 18.30
C ALA A 228 5.55 6.42 18.30
N TRP A 229 5.99 7.40 17.52
CA TRP A 229 7.40 7.79 17.40
C TRP A 229 7.84 8.83 18.43
N THR A 230 6.95 9.74 18.82
CA THR A 230 7.30 10.87 19.72
C THR A 230 6.78 10.69 21.14
N GLY A 231 5.77 9.83 21.34
CA GLY A 231 5.02 9.70 22.58
C GLY A 231 3.90 10.72 22.75
N GLU A 232 3.75 11.67 21.83
CA GLU A 232 2.79 12.77 21.92
C GLU A 232 1.81 12.75 20.74
N TRP A 233 0.53 13.01 21.01
CA TRP A 233 -0.45 13.14 19.93
C TRP A 233 -0.34 14.51 19.26
N PRO A 234 -0.65 14.62 17.95
CA PRO A 234 -0.76 15.92 17.30
C PRO A 234 -1.84 16.77 17.99
N THR A 235 -1.57 18.07 18.14
CA THR A 235 -2.50 19.05 18.75
C THR A 235 -3.89 19.02 18.10
N HIS A 236 -3.93 18.83 16.78
CA HIS A 236 -5.17 18.74 16.01
C HIS A 236 -5.26 17.36 15.37
N ARG A 237 -6.14 16.50 15.88
CA ARG A 237 -6.33 15.15 15.37
C ARG A 237 -7.11 15.15 14.06
N ALA A 238 -6.77 14.24 13.16
CA ALA A 238 -7.56 13.95 11.97
C ALA A 238 -8.97 13.48 12.37
N PRO A 239 -10.00 13.75 11.55
CA PRO A 239 -11.37 13.34 11.85
C PRO A 239 -11.50 11.81 11.73
N GLN A 240 -12.55 11.25 12.33
CA GLN A 240 -12.83 9.82 12.22
C GLN A 240 -14.14 9.55 11.46
N ILE A 241 -14.13 8.63 10.49
CA ILE A 241 -15.36 8.16 9.84
C ILE A 241 -15.80 6.87 10.53
N GLN A 242 -16.93 6.93 11.26
CA GLN A 242 -17.50 5.77 11.96
C GLN A 242 -18.19 4.82 10.99
N SER A 243 -18.90 5.36 9.99
CA SER A 243 -19.46 4.55 8.91
C SER A 243 -19.77 5.39 7.69
N LEU A 244 -19.67 4.76 6.53
CA LEU A 244 -20.18 5.22 5.25
C LEU A 244 -21.27 4.24 4.83
N ARG A 245 -22.40 4.75 4.34
CA ARG A 245 -23.52 3.94 3.83
C ARG A 245 -23.92 4.39 2.44
N LEU A 246 -24.30 3.43 1.60
CA LEU A 246 -24.92 3.65 0.30
C LEU A 246 -26.18 2.78 0.22
N ASN A 247 -27.35 3.40 0.03
CA ASN A 247 -28.66 2.75 0.11
C ASN A 247 -28.82 1.92 1.41
N ASN A 248 -28.36 2.48 2.54
CA ASN A 248 -28.30 1.87 3.87
C ASN A 248 -27.33 0.68 4.06
N ALA A 249 -26.72 0.16 3.00
CA ALA A 249 -25.68 -0.87 3.07
C ALA A 249 -24.32 -0.26 3.44
N CYS A 250 -23.45 -1.04 4.09
CA CYS A 250 -22.08 -0.66 4.44
C CYS A 250 -21.10 -1.72 3.93
N ALA A 251 -19.86 -1.34 3.59
CA ALA A 251 -18.84 -2.34 3.27
C ALA A 251 -18.70 -3.36 4.42
N PRO A 252 -18.60 -4.68 4.14
CA PRO A 252 -18.42 -5.31 2.83
C PRO A 252 -19.71 -5.86 2.19
N ASP A 253 -20.86 -5.16 2.32
CA ASP A 253 -22.09 -5.54 1.62
C ASP A 253 -22.07 -5.05 0.15
N ASP A 254 -22.49 -5.92 -0.77
CA ASP A 254 -22.71 -5.56 -2.17
C ASP A 254 -23.80 -4.50 -2.32
N VAL A 255 -23.54 -3.48 -3.13
CA VAL A 255 -24.53 -2.49 -3.53
C VAL A 255 -24.76 -2.56 -5.05
N ILE A 256 -25.97 -2.92 -5.44
CA ILE A 256 -26.38 -3.03 -6.85
C ILE A 256 -27.60 -2.13 -7.07
N GLY A 257 -27.44 -1.11 -7.92
CA GLY A 257 -28.51 -0.24 -8.41
C GLY A 257 -28.81 -0.50 -9.88
N LYS A 258 -29.80 0.20 -10.42
CA LYS A 258 -30.08 0.22 -11.86
C LYS A 258 -29.84 1.60 -12.43
N VAL A 259 -29.64 1.66 -13.74
CA VAL A 259 -29.59 2.91 -14.49
C VAL A 259 -30.77 3.81 -14.11
N ASN A 260 -30.45 5.06 -13.73
CA ASN A 260 -31.35 6.11 -13.26
C ASN A 260 -32.06 5.88 -11.91
N ASP A 261 -31.69 4.86 -11.13
CA ASP A 261 -32.13 4.78 -9.74
C ASP A 261 -31.55 5.98 -8.94
N LEU A 262 -32.33 6.49 -7.98
CA LEU A 262 -31.83 7.46 -7.01
C LEU A 262 -31.05 6.71 -5.93
N LEU A 263 -29.75 6.97 -5.84
CA LEU A 263 -28.87 6.41 -4.84
C LEU A 263 -28.67 7.42 -3.70
N GLN A 264 -28.67 6.94 -2.47
CA GLN A 264 -28.56 7.76 -1.27
C GLN A 264 -27.36 7.34 -0.44
N ALA A 265 -26.41 8.25 -0.25
CA ALA A 265 -25.24 8.05 0.57
C ALA A 265 -25.31 8.85 1.88
N ASN A 266 -24.78 8.27 2.96
CA ASN A 266 -24.66 8.94 4.25
C ASN A 266 -23.32 8.62 4.92
N VAL A 267 -22.67 9.64 5.51
CA VAL A 267 -21.45 9.46 6.31
C VAL A 267 -21.71 9.85 7.76
N TYR A 268 -21.21 9.03 8.68
CA TYR A 268 -21.26 9.28 10.12
C TYR A 268 -19.84 9.56 10.61
N ILE A 269 -19.64 10.79 11.08
CA ILE A 269 -18.33 11.34 11.41
C ILE A 269 -18.27 11.52 12.91
N LYS A 270 -17.16 11.08 13.52
CA LYS A 270 -16.82 11.39 14.90
C LYS A 270 -15.73 12.47 14.89
N TYR A 271 -16.16 13.72 14.98
CA TYR A 271 -15.31 14.89 15.18
C TYR A 271 -16.17 16.08 15.65
N THR A 272 -15.56 17.09 16.28
CA THR A 272 -16.29 18.13 17.02
C THR A 272 -16.26 19.54 16.41
N ASP A 273 -15.49 19.79 15.34
CA ASP A 273 -15.44 21.11 14.69
C ASP A 273 -16.05 21.15 13.27
N HIS A 274 -15.95 22.32 12.63
CA HIS A 274 -16.38 22.61 11.25
C HIS A 274 -15.60 21.80 10.21
N CYS A 275 -16.06 20.58 9.92
CA CYS A 275 -15.56 19.81 8.78
C CYS A 275 -16.29 20.18 7.48
N THR A 276 -15.58 20.04 6.36
CA THR A 276 -16.20 19.97 5.03
C THR A 276 -16.28 18.51 4.57
N VAL A 277 -17.31 18.20 3.78
CA VAL A 277 -17.57 16.88 3.23
C VAL A 277 -17.60 16.97 1.71
N SER A 278 -16.74 16.17 1.09
CA SER A 278 -16.56 16.06 -0.35
C SER A 278 -16.91 14.65 -0.82
N TRP A 279 -17.87 14.57 -1.73
CA TRP A 279 -18.36 13.34 -2.35
C TRP A 279 -17.88 13.25 -3.80
N ARG A 280 -17.32 12.10 -4.18
CA ARG A 280 -16.92 11.80 -5.57
C ARG A 280 -17.34 10.40 -5.95
N VAL A 281 -18.02 10.25 -7.06
CA VAL A 281 -18.31 8.96 -7.68
C VAL A 281 -17.37 8.81 -8.86
N ARG A 282 -16.59 7.73 -8.88
CA ARG A 282 -15.67 7.41 -9.97
C ARG A 282 -16.02 6.07 -10.58
N GLU A 283 -15.63 5.87 -11.83
CA GLU A 283 -15.55 4.53 -12.41
C GLU A 283 -14.48 3.71 -11.67
N GLU A 284 -14.64 2.39 -11.65
CA GLU A 284 -13.59 1.48 -11.22
C GLU A 284 -12.49 1.35 -12.27
N VAL A 285 -11.23 1.19 -11.85
CA VAL A 285 -10.12 0.89 -12.77
C VAL A 285 -10.41 -0.41 -13.51
N THR A 286 -10.31 -0.42 -14.84
CA THR A 286 -10.54 -1.64 -15.62
C THR A 286 -9.49 -2.69 -15.28
N LEU A 287 -9.85 -3.97 -15.31
CA LEU A 287 -8.97 -5.06 -14.86
C LEU A 287 -7.64 -5.12 -15.64
N ASP A 288 -7.64 -4.70 -16.91
CA ASP A 288 -6.46 -4.64 -17.78
C ASP A 288 -5.51 -3.47 -17.47
N LEU A 289 -5.97 -2.46 -16.72
CA LEU A 289 -5.18 -1.30 -16.32
C LEU A 289 -4.70 -1.37 -14.86
N GLN A 290 -5.06 -2.44 -14.14
CA GLN A 290 -4.60 -2.68 -12.78
C GLN A 290 -3.09 -2.97 -12.77
N SER A 291 -2.35 -2.23 -11.95
CA SER A 291 -0.91 -2.44 -11.81
C SER A 291 -0.57 -3.59 -10.85
N ASP A 292 0.68 -4.03 -10.86
CA ASP A 292 1.24 -5.04 -9.96
C ASP A 292 2.59 -4.58 -9.43
N GLY A 293 2.97 -5.01 -8.21
CA GLY A 293 4.26 -4.67 -7.61
C GLY A 293 4.57 -3.16 -7.62
N GLY A 294 3.54 -2.32 -7.42
CA GLY A 294 3.67 -0.87 -7.36
C GLY A 294 3.81 -0.14 -8.70
N ASP A 295 3.57 -0.76 -9.85
CA ASP A 295 3.61 -0.08 -11.15
C ASP A 295 2.54 1.03 -11.28
N PHE A 296 2.70 1.89 -12.29
CA PHE A 296 1.78 3.01 -12.55
C PHE A 296 0.36 2.52 -12.87
N GLU A 297 -0.64 3.15 -12.24
CA GLU A 297 -2.05 2.91 -12.48
C GLU A 297 -2.77 4.25 -12.73
N PRO A 298 -3.61 4.39 -13.77
CA PRO A 298 -4.32 5.64 -14.04
C PRO A 298 -5.51 5.83 -13.08
N THR A 299 -5.76 7.07 -12.65
CA THR A 299 -6.94 7.40 -11.85
C THR A 299 -8.19 7.56 -12.74
N PRO A 300 -9.29 6.80 -12.48
CA PRO A 300 -10.52 6.91 -13.27
C PRO A 300 -11.22 8.27 -13.12
N PRO A 301 -11.99 8.72 -14.12
CA PRO A 301 -12.69 9.99 -14.07
C PRO A 301 -13.81 10.02 -13.02
N THR A 302 -14.10 11.21 -12.52
CA THR A 302 -15.26 11.47 -11.65
C THR A 302 -16.51 11.67 -12.50
N VAL A 303 -17.56 10.88 -12.25
CA VAL A 303 -18.83 10.92 -12.99
C VAL A 303 -19.94 11.66 -12.25
N ALA A 304 -19.82 11.82 -10.93
CA ALA A 304 -20.68 12.67 -10.12
C ALA A 304 -19.92 13.18 -8.89
N SER A 305 -20.23 14.38 -8.41
CA SER A 305 -19.58 14.93 -7.23
C SER A 305 -20.42 15.99 -6.53
N ASN A 306 -20.18 16.15 -5.23
CA ASN A 306 -20.64 17.28 -4.45
C ASN A 306 -19.53 17.63 -3.45
N LEU A 307 -18.82 18.74 -3.69
CA LEU A 307 -17.54 19.04 -3.04
C LEU A 307 -17.69 20.16 -2.02
N ASP A 308 -16.85 20.10 -0.98
CA ASP A 308 -16.61 21.17 -0.01
C ASP A 308 -17.89 21.69 0.66
N THR A 309 -18.80 20.75 0.98
CA THR A 309 -20.09 21.06 1.62
C THR A 309 -20.08 20.76 3.12
N GLN A 310 -21.18 21.02 3.82
CA GLN A 310 -21.42 20.46 5.16
C GLN A 310 -22.42 19.29 5.12
N ASN A 311 -22.79 18.82 3.92
CA ASN A 311 -23.81 17.80 3.75
C ASN A 311 -23.20 16.42 4.00
N THR A 312 -23.64 15.78 5.08
CA THR A 312 -23.33 14.38 5.39
C THR A 312 -24.18 13.38 4.61
N ALA A 313 -25.02 13.88 3.69
CA ALA A 313 -25.82 13.11 2.76
C ALA A 313 -25.53 13.52 1.32
N PHE A 314 -25.55 12.56 0.40
CA PHE A 314 -25.40 12.80 -1.03
C PHE A 314 -26.35 11.93 -1.82
N GLU A 315 -27.16 12.56 -2.67
CA GLU A 315 -28.09 11.88 -3.57
C GLU A 315 -27.62 12.05 -5.01
N PHE A 316 -27.60 10.95 -5.77
CA PHE A 316 -27.16 10.96 -7.17
C PHE A 316 -27.81 9.82 -7.97
N SER A 317 -27.74 9.92 -9.30
CA SER A 317 -28.15 8.87 -10.23
C SER A 317 -27.14 8.75 -11.35
N LEU A 318 -26.96 7.55 -11.90
CA LEU A 318 -26.07 7.28 -13.02
C LEU A 318 -26.85 6.76 -14.22
N SER A 319 -26.50 7.25 -15.41
CA SER A 319 -27.18 6.93 -16.67
C SER A 319 -26.54 5.78 -17.44
N ALA A 320 -25.33 5.37 -17.06
CA ALA A 320 -24.58 4.29 -17.71
C ALA A 320 -24.46 3.09 -16.75
N PRO A 321 -24.58 1.85 -17.27
CA PRO A 321 -24.25 0.66 -16.50
C PRO A 321 -22.73 0.54 -16.32
N GLY A 322 -22.29 -0.06 -15.22
CA GLY A 322 -20.86 -0.23 -14.94
C GLY A 322 -20.57 -0.45 -13.47
N HIS A 323 -19.27 -0.60 -13.17
CA HIS A 323 -18.77 -0.68 -11.80
C HIS A 323 -18.18 0.67 -11.40
N TYR A 324 -18.61 1.16 -10.25
CA TYR A 324 -18.27 2.48 -9.74
C TYR A 324 -17.82 2.39 -8.30
N ARG A 325 -17.23 3.47 -7.80
CA ARG A 325 -16.88 3.63 -6.39
C ARG A 325 -17.27 5.02 -5.91
N LEU A 326 -18.00 5.06 -4.81
CA LEU A 326 -18.33 6.28 -4.10
C LEU A 326 -17.23 6.56 -3.07
N PHE A 327 -16.59 7.72 -3.16
CA PHE A 327 -15.64 8.25 -2.20
C PHE A 327 -16.29 9.35 -1.37
N CYS A 328 -16.04 9.32 -0.07
CA CYS A 328 -16.34 10.39 0.88
C CYS A 328 -15.02 10.84 1.52
N GLN A 329 -14.74 12.14 1.44
CA GLN A 329 -13.62 12.81 2.08
C GLN A 329 -14.16 13.83 3.06
N VAL A 330 -13.61 13.84 4.28
CA VAL A 330 -13.99 14.74 5.36
C VAL A 330 -12.76 15.51 5.77
N ASP A 331 -12.74 16.81 5.49
CA ASP A 331 -11.58 17.67 5.71
C ASP A 331 -11.79 18.55 6.95
N THR A 332 -10.69 18.84 7.64
CA THR A 332 -10.64 19.78 8.77
C THR A 332 -9.93 21.07 8.34
N PRO A 333 -10.10 22.17 9.08
CA PRO A 333 -9.32 23.39 8.86
C PRO A 333 -7.83 23.26 9.19
N HIS A 334 -7.36 22.07 9.63
CA HIS A 334 -5.99 21.84 10.11
C HIS A 334 -5.18 20.91 9.19
N GLN A 335 -5.45 20.92 7.88
CA GLN A 335 -4.78 20.11 6.86
C GLN A 335 -4.77 18.60 7.20
N SER A 336 -5.89 18.12 7.75
CA SER A 336 -6.08 16.69 8.02
C SER A 336 -7.46 16.24 7.56
N SER A 337 -7.52 14.99 7.14
CA SER A 337 -8.70 14.45 6.46
C SER A 337 -8.96 12.99 6.84
N ALA A 338 -10.23 12.60 6.72
CA ALA A 338 -10.64 11.22 6.74
C ALA A 338 -11.25 10.82 5.40
N VAL A 339 -11.03 9.58 5.00
CA VAL A 339 -11.55 9.03 3.75
C VAL A 339 -12.20 7.67 3.98
N ALA A 340 -13.32 7.46 3.28
CA ALA A 340 -13.97 6.16 3.18
C ALA A 340 -14.58 6.02 1.78
N ASN A 341 -14.75 4.80 1.30
CA ASN A 341 -15.40 4.56 0.02
C ASN A 341 -16.17 3.24 0.00
N ILE A 342 -17.07 3.10 -0.98
CA ILE A 342 -17.86 1.88 -1.20
C ILE A 342 -17.92 1.59 -2.71
N PRO A 343 -17.48 0.41 -3.19
CA PRO A 343 -17.76 -0.03 -4.55
C PRO A 343 -19.24 -0.38 -4.73
N PHE A 344 -19.79 -0.10 -5.92
CA PHE A 344 -21.16 -0.45 -6.27
C PHE A 344 -21.28 -0.74 -7.78
N SER A 345 -22.32 -1.48 -8.15
CA SER A 345 -22.63 -1.81 -9.54
C SER A 345 -23.93 -1.12 -9.98
N ILE A 346 -23.97 -0.71 -11.25
CA ILE A 346 -25.17 -0.22 -11.92
C ILE A 346 -25.52 -1.18 -13.05
N ASP A 347 -26.63 -1.87 -12.88
CA ASP A 347 -27.17 -2.77 -13.88
C ASP A 347 -27.93 -2.01 -14.97
N SER A 348 -27.90 -2.58 -16.17
CA SER A 348 -28.78 -2.13 -17.25
C SER A 348 -30.24 -2.22 -16.83
N ALA A 349 -31.05 -1.22 -17.20
CA ALA A 349 -32.49 -1.31 -17.02
C ALA A 349 -33.02 -2.57 -17.75
N PRO A 350 -33.90 -3.38 -17.13
CA PRO A 350 -34.43 -4.57 -17.77
C PRO A 350 -35.12 -4.19 -19.07
N THR A 351 -34.66 -4.77 -20.18
CA THR A 351 -35.24 -4.50 -21.50
C THR A 351 -36.71 -4.93 -21.51
N TRP A 352 -37.54 -4.23 -22.29
CA TRP A 352 -38.99 -4.50 -22.39
C TRP A 352 -39.31 -5.98 -22.67
N ARG A 353 -38.41 -6.70 -23.36
CA ARG A 353 -38.49 -8.14 -23.63
C ARG A 353 -38.39 -9.02 -22.37
N GLN A 354 -37.55 -8.66 -21.39
CA GLN A 354 -37.43 -9.40 -20.12
C GLN A 354 -38.65 -9.22 -19.22
N LYS A 355 -39.27 -8.02 -19.22
CA LYS A 355 -40.54 -7.78 -18.52
C LYS A 355 -41.68 -8.63 -19.09
N PHE A 356 -41.72 -8.82 -20.41
CA PHE A 356 -42.73 -9.66 -21.08
C PHE A 356 -42.56 -11.15 -20.72
N LEU A 357 -41.33 -11.69 -20.76
CA LEU A 357 -41.09 -13.10 -20.39
C LEU A 357 -41.48 -13.43 -18.94
N HIS A 358 -41.33 -12.49 -18.00
CA HIS A 358 -41.78 -12.69 -16.62
C HIS A 358 -43.31 -12.63 -16.45
N LEU A 359 -44.01 -11.84 -17.27
CA LEU A 359 -45.47 -11.78 -17.30
C LEU A 359 -46.13 -13.06 -17.85
N PHE A 360 -45.47 -13.76 -18.79
CA PHE A 360 -45.97 -15.03 -19.33
C PHE A 360 -45.61 -16.25 -18.46
N ARG A 361 -44.53 -16.20 -17.66
CA ARG A 361 -44.22 -17.26 -16.69
C ARG A 361 -45.18 -17.31 -15.50
N ARG A 362 -45.84 -16.19 -15.15
CA ARG A 362 -46.85 -16.15 -14.07
C ARG A 362 -48.26 -16.61 -14.49
N LYS A 363 -48.49 -16.94 -15.76
CA LYS A 363 -49.79 -17.44 -16.27
C LYS A 363 -49.84 -18.95 -16.52
N LEU A 364 -48.80 -19.68 -16.14
CA LEU A 364 -48.73 -21.16 -16.20
C LEU A 364 -48.34 -21.68 -14.82
N VAL A 365 -49.26 -21.55 -13.85
CA VAL A 365 -49.36 -22.37 -12.63
C VAL A 365 -50.84 -22.60 -12.37
#